data_AF-A0A6I9NZW1-F1
#
_entry.id   AF-A0A6I9NZW1-F1
#
_cell.length_a   1.000
_cell.length_b   1.000
_cell.length_c   1.000
_cell.angle_alpha   90.00
_cell.angle_beta   90.00
_cell.angle_gamma   90.00
#
_symmetry.space_group_name_H-M   'P 1'
#
loop_
_entity.id
_entity.type
_entity.pdbx_description
1 polymer ?
#
loop_
_entity_poly.entity_id
_entity_poly.type
_entity_poly.pdbx_seq_one_letter_code
_entity_poly.pdbx_strand_id
1 'polypeptide(L)'
;MAAETHNKAICEFSRVRAVTTGWIVDFMFLSLCRRFKEGKFEEFNEIIETLEALTECPAKELHEDKTMICAFLARVMHGKQLDVQFEENEDMLPLMSAAKIWCDIKHTVAEQRLFIDILELLFVQSVTVCLISDQISHACLALKWFEKNYTLPQNLCSKVSSMVTKKDPHDPLLNSYSFTRLLETVQTYLDAYLEKNPSDYLVKVSLMCTQCVEKDSKRVSLKLIWLMVFQQI
;
A
#
# COMPACT_ATOMS: atom_id res chain seq x y z
N MET A 1 -3.71 37.31 -31.06
CA MET A 1 -4.03 36.12 -31.90
C MET A 1 -2.99 34.99 -31.82
N ALA A 2 -1.78 35.07 -32.40
CA ALA A 2 -0.82 33.95 -32.35
C ALA A 2 -0.33 33.61 -30.92
N ALA A 3 -0.06 34.62 -30.09
CA ALA A 3 0.33 34.44 -28.69
C ALA A 3 -0.80 33.86 -27.80
N GLU A 4 -2.05 34.24 -28.04
CA GLU A 4 -3.23 33.67 -27.34
C GLU A 4 -3.47 32.21 -27.73
N THR A 5 -3.24 31.86 -29.00
CA THR A 5 -3.39 30.48 -29.48
C THR A 5 -2.30 29.57 -28.90
N HIS A 6 -1.07 30.09 -28.76
CA HIS A 6 0.04 29.39 -28.12
C HIS A 6 -0.19 29.20 -26.60
N ASN A 7 -0.62 30.24 -25.89
CA ASN A 7 -0.95 30.14 -24.46
C ASN A 7 -2.13 29.18 -24.18
N LYS A 8 -3.12 29.14 -25.08
CA LYS A 8 -4.23 28.19 -25.00
C LYS A 8 -3.76 26.75 -25.17
N ALA A 9 -2.89 26.48 -26.15
CA ALA A 9 -2.33 25.13 -26.39
C ALA A 9 -1.44 24.65 -25.23
N ILE A 10 -0.65 25.55 -24.61
CA ILE A 10 0.15 25.25 -23.42
C ILE A 10 -0.74 24.90 -22.21
N CYS A 11 -1.82 25.67 -22.01
CA CYS A 11 -2.80 25.41 -20.95
C CYS A 11 -3.53 24.08 -21.15
N GLU A 12 -3.88 23.73 -22.39
CA GLU A 12 -4.49 22.45 -22.75
C GLU A 12 -3.54 21.26 -22.49
N PHE A 13 -2.28 21.36 -22.90
CA PHE A 13 -1.31 20.29 -22.67
C PHE A 13 -0.98 20.09 -21.19
N SER A 14 -0.90 21.18 -20.41
CA SER A 14 -0.72 21.11 -18.96
C SER A 14 -1.87 20.35 -18.29
N ARG A 15 -3.11 20.62 -18.69
CA ARG A 15 -4.29 19.91 -18.18
C ARG A 15 -4.31 18.44 -18.59
N VAL A 16 -3.95 18.12 -19.83
CA VAL A 16 -3.82 16.73 -20.29
C VAL A 16 -2.75 15.99 -19.48
N ARG A 17 -1.60 16.63 -19.23
CA ARG A 17 -0.53 16.08 -18.40
C ARG A 17 -1.02 15.77 -16.99
N ALA A 18 -1.71 16.70 -16.34
CA ALA A 18 -2.24 16.49 -14.99
C ALA A 18 -3.20 15.29 -14.92
N VAL A 19 -4.13 15.18 -15.87
CA VAL A 19 -5.07 14.04 -15.95
C VAL A 19 -4.31 12.73 -16.19
N THR A 20 -3.33 12.74 -17.09
CA THR A 20 -2.53 11.55 -17.42
C THR A 20 -1.70 11.10 -16.21
N THR A 21 -1.07 12.05 -15.49
CA THR A 21 -0.35 11.76 -14.25
C THR A 21 -1.27 11.15 -13.21
N GLY A 22 -2.49 11.67 -13.03
CA GLY A 22 -3.45 11.09 -12.09
C GLY A 22 -3.82 9.65 -12.43
N TRP A 23 -4.03 9.36 -13.71
CA TRP A 23 -4.25 7.99 -14.18
C TRP A 23 -3.07 7.06 -13.95
N ILE A 24 -1.84 7.55 -14.13
CA ILE A 24 -0.62 6.78 -13.83
C ILE A 24 -0.54 6.50 -12.33
N VAL A 25 -0.76 7.50 -11.47
CA VAL A 25 -0.78 7.34 -10.01
C VAL A 25 -1.83 6.30 -9.58
N ASP A 26 -3.03 6.36 -10.15
CA ASP A 26 -4.10 5.39 -9.88
C ASP A 26 -3.69 3.96 -10.25
N PHE A 27 -3.04 3.77 -11.41
CA PHE A 27 -2.52 2.49 -11.83
C PHE A 27 -1.40 1.97 -10.93
N MET A 28 -0.45 2.85 -10.55
CA MET A 28 0.64 2.49 -9.65
C MET A 28 0.10 2.11 -8.26
N PHE A 29 -0.87 2.86 -7.73
CA PHE A 29 -1.56 2.56 -6.48
C PHE A 29 -2.22 1.17 -6.49
N LEU A 30 -2.97 0.85 -7.56
CA LEU A 30 -3.57 -0.48 -7.72
C LEU A 30 -2.52 -1.59 -7.79
N SER A 31 -1.44 -1.34 -8.53
CA SER A 31 -0.33 -2.28 -8.68
C SER A 31 0.34 -2.54 -7.33
N LEU A 32 0.56 -1.49 -6.54
CA LEU A 32 1.11 -1.56 -5.19
C LEU A 32 0.21 -2.40 -4.27
N CYS A 33 -1.10 -2.10 -4.22
CA CYS A 33 -2.07 -2.86 -3.43
C CYS A 33 -2.07 -4.35 -3.80
N ARG A 34 -1.92 -4.66 -5.08
CA ARG A 34 -1.82 -6.03 -5.58
C ARG A 34 -0.53 -6.71 -5.14
N ARG A 35 0.64 -6.05 -5.26
CA ARG A 35 1.92 -6.61 -4.81
C ARG A 35 1.96 -6.81 -3.30
N PHE A 36 1.34 -5.91 -2.54
CA PHE A 36 1.11 -6.05 -1.10
C PHE A 36 0.35 -7.35 -0.78
N LYS A 37 -0.81 -7.55 -1.44
CA LYS A 37 -1.63 -8.77 -1.29
C LYS A 37 -0.86 -10.05 -1.60
N GLU A 38 -0.03 -10.01 -2.62
CA GLU A 38 0.76 -11.16 -3.09
C GLU A 38 2.04 -11.38 -2.25
N GLY A 39 2.36 -10.49 -1.31
CA GLY A 39 3.58 -10.58 -0.49
C GLY A 39 4.87 -10.42 -1.29
N LYS A 40 4.81 -9.80 -2.48
CA LYS A 40 5.95 -9.63 -3.39
C LYS A 40 6.74 -8.39 -3.03
N PHE A 41 7.60 -8.50 -2.03
CA PHE A 41 8.33 -7.37 -1.44
C PHE A 41 9.18 -6.58 -2.45
N GLU A 42 9.97 -7.22 -3.29
CA GLU A 42 10.83 -6.49 -4.25
C GLU A 42 10.02 -5.75 -5.32
N GLU A 43 9.06 -6.44 -5.94
CA GLU A 43 8.15 -5.81 -6.91
C GLU A 43 7.30 -4.69 -6.27
N PHE A 44 7.01 -4.78 -4.97
CA PHE A 44 6.35 -3.72 -4.22
C PHE A 44 7.26 -2.50 -4.08
N ASN A 45 8.55 -2.68 -3.74
CA ASN A 45 9.50 -1.59 -3.58
C ASN A 45 9.80 -0.86 -4.89
N GLU A 46 9.93 -1.59 -6.01
CA GLU A 46 10.08 -0.98 -7.34
C GLU A 46 8.93 -0.01 -7.67
N ILE A 47 7.70 -0.35 -7.25
CA ILE A 47 6.53 0.50 -7.43
C ILE A 47 6.58 1.73 -6.53
N ILE A 48 7.01 1.58 -5.27
CA ILE A 48 7.18 2.72 -4.34
C ILE A 48 8.20 3.71 -4.89
N GLU A 49 9.39 3.24 -5.29
CA GLU A 49 10.44 4.10 -5.86
C GLU A 49 9.94 4.85 -7.10
N THR A 50 9.20 4.16 -7.96
CA THR A 50 8.57 4.78 -9.13
C THR A 50 7.54 5.83 -8.73
N LEU A 51 6.71 5.55 -7.72
CA LEU A 51 5.69 6.49 -7.24
C LEU A 51 6.34 7.73 -6.63
N GLU A 52 7.39 7.56 -5.82
CA GLU A 52 8.14 8.65 -5.20
C GLU A 52 8.72 9.60 -6.26
N ALA A 53 9.33 9.05 -7.31
CA ALA A 53 9.84 9.82 -8.45
C ALA A 53 8.73 10.58 -9.23
N LEU A 54 7.49 10.10 -9.21
CA LEU A 54 6.34 10.78 -9.84
C LEU A 54 5.78 11.92 -8.97
N THR A 55 6.00 11.90 -7.65
CA THR A 55 5.42 12.84 -6.68
C THR A 55 6.07 14.24 -6.63
N GLU A 56 7.02 14.54 -7.51
CA GLU A 56 7.49 15.93 -7.74
C GLU A 56 6.46 16.79 -8.53
N CYS A 57 5.31 16.20 -8.89
CA CYS A 57 4.25 16.84 -9.70
C CYS A 57 3.18 17.56 -8.84
N PRO A 58 2.59 18.69 -9.29
CA PRO A 58 1.45 19.36 -8.62
C PRO A 58 0.18 18.51 -8.49
N ALA A 59 0.17 17.26 -8.95
CA ALA A 59 -0.92 16.29 -8.75
C ALA A 59 -1.05 15.78 -7.29
N LYS A 60 -0.16 16.20 -6.36
CA LYS A 60 -0.17 15.83 -4.94
C LYS A 60 -1.52 16.07 -4.24
N GLU A 61 -2.20 17.18 -4.55
CA GLU A 61 -3.47 17.53 -3.92
C GLU A 61 -4.64 16.61 -4.35
N LEU A 62 -4.56 15.99 -5.53
CA LEU A 62 -5.65 15.14 -6.05
C LEU A 62 -5.61 13.70 -5.49
N HIS A 63 -4.47 13.29 -4.93
CA HIS A 63 -4.21 11.91 -4.51
C HIS A 63 -3.60 11.82 -3.10
N GLU A 64 -3.92 12.79 -2.23
CA GLU A 64 -3.38 12.86 -0.87
C GLU A 64 -3.65 11.56 -0.10
N ASP A 65 -4.90 11.07 -0.09
CA ASP A 65 -5.27 9.81 0.56
C ASP A 65 -4.47 8.62 0.03
N LYS A 66 -4.36 8.46 -1.29
CA LYS A 66 -3.63 7.34 -1.90
C LYS A 66 -2.15 7.40 -1.58
N THR A 67 -1.57 8.60 -1.56
CA THR A 67 -0.17 8.82 -1.19
C THR A 67 0.07 8.41 0.27
N MET A 68 -0.82 8.82 1.17
CA MET A 68 -0.74 8.44 2.58
C MET A 68 -0.96 6.94 2.79
N ILE A 69 -1.86 6.31 2.01
CA ILE A 69 -2.04 4.85 2.02
C ILE A 69 -0.76 4.15 1.53
N CYS A 70 -0.15 4.59 0.43
CA CYS A 70 1.14 4.03 -0.02
C CYS A 70 2.22 4.15 1.06
N ALA A 71 2.31 5.31 1.72
CA ALA A 71 3.25 5.55 2.81
C ALA A 71 3.00 4.62 4.00
N PHE A 72 1.74 4.36 4.34
CA PHE A 72 1.34 3.38 5.35
C PHE A 72 1.75 1.95 4.95
N LEU A 73 1.43 1.53 3.73
CA LEU A 73 1.75 0.18 3.24
C LEU A 73 3.26 -0.06 3.20
N ALA A 74 4.05 0.93 2.79
CA ALA A 74 5.51 0.82 2.78
C ALA A 74 6.05 0.54 4.19
N ARG A 75 5.58 1.28 5.20
CA ARG A 75 5.97 1.08 6.60
C ARG A 75 5.54 -0.29 7.15
N VAL A 76 4.36 -0.78 6.76
CA VAL A 76 3.88 -2.12 7.13
C VAL A 76 4.72 -3.22 6.48
N MET A 77 5.02 -3.12 5.19
CA MET A 77 5.85 -4.10 4.47
C MET A 77 7.26 -4.21 5.05
N HIS A 78 7.85 -3.06 5.42
CA HIS A 78 9.16 -2.99 6.09
C HIS A 78 9.08 -3.26 7.60
N GLY A 79 7.91 -3.67 8.12
CA GLY A 79 7.64 -3.77 9.55
C GLY A 79 8.55 -4.71 10.34
N LYS A 80 9.27 -5.60 9.65
CA LYS A 80 10.26 -6.51 10.25
C LYS A 80 11.71 -6.02 10.17
N GLN A 81 11.99 -4.99 9.36
CA GLN A 81 13.32 -4.45 9.12
C GLN A 81 13.56 -3.27 10.07
N LEU A 82 14.08 -3.57 11.26
CA LEU A 82 14.27 -2.59 12.34
C LEU A 82 15.35 -1.54 12.04
N ASP A 83 16.15 -1.75 11.00
CA ASP A 83 17.18 -0.87 10.47
C ASP A 83 16.66 0.15 9.45
N VAL A 84 15.42 0.00 8.97
CA VAL A 84 14.81 0.93 8.03
C VAL A 84 14.21 2.12 8.76
N GLN A 85 14.54 3.32 8.31
CA GLN A 85 14.09 4.58 8.89
C GLN A 85 13.15 5.33 7.93
N PHE A 86 11.95 5.64 8.42
CA PHE A 86 10.95 6.44 7.69
C PHE A 86 10.79 7.86 8.24
N GLU A 87 11.33 8.12 9.43
CA GLU A 87 11.24 9.41 10.11
C GLU A 87 12.66 9.90 10.43
N GLU A 88 12.82 11.21 10.61
CA GLU A 88 14.09 11.81 11.07
C GLU A 88 14.50 11.33 12.47
N ASN A 89 13.54 10.95 13.30
CA ASN A 89 13.81 10.36 14.60
C ASN A 89 14.23 8.90 14.44
N GLU A 90 15.52 8.61 14.66
CA GLU A 90 16.11 7.27 14.52
C GLU A 90 15.47 6.21 15.44
N ASP A 91 14.88 6.62 16.58
CA ASP A 91 14.16 5.73 17.49
C ASP A 91 12.78 5.29 16.92
N MET A 92 12.36 5.85 15.79
CA MET A 92 11.06 5.56 15.20
C MET A 92 11.11 4.30 14.32
N LEU A 93 10.62 3.20 14.88
CA LEU A 93 10.53 1.94 14.14
C LEU A 93 9.46 1.98 13.03
N PRO A 94 9.60 1.18 11.96
CA PRO A 94 8.65 1.17 10.84
C PRO A 94 7.19 1.00 11.26
N LEU A 95 6.86 0.03 12.11
CA LEU A 95 5.48 -0.23 12.53
C LEU A 95 4.90 0.84 13.47
N MET A 96 5.75 1.51 14.25
CA MET A 96 5.31 2.67 15.01
C MET A 96 5.02 3.84 14.07
N SER A 97 5.84 4.03 13.05
CA SER A 97 5.60 5.05 12.02
C SER A 97 4.33 4.73 11.22
N ALA A 98 4.09 3.45 10.91
CA ALA A 98 2.84 3.00 10.30
C ALA A 98 1.62 3.39 11.14
N ALA A 99 1.70 3.28 12.48
CA ALA A 99 0.59 3.67 13.36
C ALA A 99 0.27 5.18 13.32
N LYS A 100 1.28 6.04 13.14
CA LYS A 100 1.04 7.48 12.92
C LYS A 100 0.23 7.71 11.65
N ILE A 101 0.73 7.21 10.52
CA ILE A 101 0.07 7.37 9.22
C ILE A 101 -1.33 6.74 9.24
N TRP A 102 -1.49 5.59 9.91
CA TRP A 102 -2.78 4.93 10.08
C TRP A 102 -3.82 5.84 10.75
N CYS A 103 -3.41 6.57 11.78
CA CYS A 103 -4.27 7.55 12.44
C CYS A 103 -4.62 8.74 11.53
N ASP A 104 -3.66 9.19 10.71
CA ASP A 104 -3.86 10.31 9.78
C ASP A 104 -4.85 9.96 8.67
N ILE A 105 -4.88 8.70 8.23
CA ILE A 105 -5.82 8.20 7.20
C ILE A 105 -7.11 7.62 7.77
N LYS A 106 -7.42 7.84 9.05
CA LYS A 106 -8.61 7.29 9.71
C LYS A 106 -9.91 7.59 8.97
N HIS A 107 -10.03 8.76 8.33
CA HIS A 107 -11.22 9.15 7.56
C HIS A 107 -11.47 8.26 6.33
N THR A 108 -10.44 7.56 5.84
CA THR A 108 -10.55 6.62 4.72
C THR A 108 -11.13 5.27 5.14
N VAL A 109 -11.20 4.98 6.44
CA VAL A 109 -11.64 3.69 6.98
C VAL A 109 -13.14 3.71 7.23
N ALA A 110 -13.89 2.86 6.54
CA ALA A 110 -15.34 2.81 6.65
C ALA A 110 -15.82 2.24 8.01
N GLU A 111 -15.14 1.21 8.52
CA GLU A 111 -15.54 0.50 9.73
C GLU A 111 -14.63 0.86 10.92
N GLN A 112 -15.22 1.40 11.98
CA GLN A 112 -14.46 1.74 13.20
C GLN A 112 -13.74 0.54 13.80
N ARG A 113 -14.35 -0.66 13.72
CA ARG A 113 -13.73 -1.87 14.26
C ARG A 113 -12.46 -2.25 13.50
N LEU A 114 -12.47 -2.14 12.18
CA LEU A 114 -11.29 -2.39 11.33
C LEU A 114 -10.14 -1.45 11.67
N PHE A 115 -10.45 -0.18 11.93
CA PHE A 115 -9.45 0.80 12.40
C PHE A 115 -8.78 0.38 13.70
N ILE A 116 -9.58 -0.05 14.68
CA ILE A 116 -9.10 -0.50 15.99
C ILE A 116 -8.28 -1.79 15.84
N ASP A 117 -8.75 -2.76 15.06
CA ASP A 117 -8.07 -4.04 14.85
C ASP A 117 -6.67 -3.83 14.25
N ILE A 118 -6.55 -2.98 13.22
CA ILE A 118 -5.24 -2.65 12.62
C ILE A 118 -4.33 -1.94 13.63
N LEU A 119 -4.85 -1.00 14.42
CA LEU A 119 -4.06 -0.30 15.43
C LEU A 119 -3.53 -1.25 16.53
N GLU A 120 -4.37 -2.16 17.02
CA GLU A 120 -3.97 -3.19 18.00
C GLU A 120 -2.93 -4.15 17.40
N LEU A 121 -3.10 -4.56 16.13
CA LEU A 121 -2.13 -5.41 15.42
C LEU A 121 -0.78 -4.70 15.24
N LEU A 122 -0.78 -3.43 14.86
CA LEU A 122 0.44 -2.61 14.76
C LEU A 122 1.15 -2.51 16.10
N PHE A 123 0.42 -2.28 17.19
CA PHE A 123 0.97 -2.23 18.54
C PHE A 123 1.66 -3.55 18.92
N VAL A 124 0.94 -4.66 18.85
CA VAL A 124 1.47 -5.98 19.26
C VAL A 124 2.67 -6.36 18.39
N GLN A 125 2.59 -6.14 17.07
CA GLN A 125 3.67 -6.50 16.16
C GLN A 125 4.90 -5.60 16.31
N SER A 126 4.75 -4.32 16.62
CA SER A 126 5.89 -3.43 16.89
C SER A 126 6.76 -3.94 18.03
N VAL A 127 6.13 -4.44 19.11
CA VAL A 127 6.85 -5.02 20.25
C VAL A 127 7.39 -6.41 19.91
N THR A 128 6.57 -7.25 19.27
CA THR A 128 6.90 -8.66 19.01
C THR A 128 8.09 -8.80 18.06
N VAL A 129 8.13 -8.03 16.97
CA VAL A 129 9.26 -8.05 16.02
C VAL A 129 10.57 -7.72 16.73
N CYS A 130 10.56 -6.72 17.63
CA CYS A 130 11.74 -6.37 18.42
C CYS A 130 12.19 -7.51 19.34
N LEU A 131 11.25 -8.20 20.00
CA LEU A 131 11.56 -9.34 20.87
C LEU A 131 12.13 -10.53 20.08
N ILE A 132 11.57 -10.84 18.91
CA ILE A 132 12.07 -11.90 18.03
C ILE A 132 13.50 -11.60 17.58
N SER A 133 13.82 -10.33 17.33
CA SER A 133 15.15 -9.87 16.92
C SER A 133 16.12 -9.63 18.11
N ASP A 134 15.75 -10.03 19.33
CA ASP A 134 16.50 -9.81 20.58
C ASP A 134 16.82 -8.33 20.90
N GLN A 135 16.04 -7.40 20.33
CA GLN A 135 16.18 -5.95 20.55
C GLN A 135 15.24 -5.47 21.66
N ILE A 136 15.56 -5.85 22.91
CA ILE A 136 14.71 -5.59 24.09
C ILE A 136 14.52 -4.08 24.35
N SER A 137 15.53 -3.25 24.07
CA SER A 137 15.44 -1.80 24.20
C SER A 137 14.36 -1.22 23.28
N HIS A 138 14.34 -1.64 22.01
CA HIS A 138 13.33 -1.23 21.03
C HIS A 138 11.96 -1.80 21.36
N ALA A 139 11.86 -3.02 21.91
CA ALA A 139 10.60 -3.57 22.39
C ALA A 139 10.00 -2.71 23.53
N CYS A 140 10.82 -2.30 24.50
CA CYS A 140 10.42 -1.40 25.58
C CYS A 140 10.00 -0.02 25.05
N LEU A 141 10.74 0.50 24.06
CA LEU A 141 10.49 1.80 23.44
C LEU A 141 9.15 1.79 22.70
N ALA A 142 8.91 0.78 21.86
CA ALA A 142 7.66 0.61 21.13
C ALA A 142 6.47 0.52 22.10
N LEU A 143 6.58 -0.31 23.15
CA LEU A 143 5.53 -0.45 24.17
C LEU A 143 5.14 0.90 24.78
N LYS A 144 6.13 1.64 25.32
CA LYS A 144 5.90 2.94 25.96
C LYS A 144 5.37 3.98 24.99
N TRP A 145 5.86 3.96 23.74
CA TRP A 145 5.41 4.89 22.72
C TRP A 145 3.93 4.67 22.38
N PHE A 146 3.50 3.43 22.18
CA PHE A 146 2.09 3.12 21.92
C PHE A 146 1.18 3.48 23.10
N GLU A 147 1.56 3.12 24.34
CA GLU A 147 0.79 3.48 25.55
C GLU A 147 0.66 4.99 25.76
N LYS A 148 1.68 5.77 25.35
CA LYS A 148 1.66 7.23 25.43
C LYS A 148 0.79 7.88 24.37
N ASN A 149 0.80 7.35 23.14
CA ASN A 149 0.17 8.01 21.99
C ASN A 149 -1.27 7.54 21.73
N TYR A 150 -1.66 6.34 22.20
CA TYR A 150 -2.95 5.75 21.87
C TYR A 150 -3.66 5.13 23.08
N THR A 151 -4.99 5.17 23.05
CA THR A 151 -5.83 4.46 24.02
C THR A 151 -6.01 3.01 23.60
N LEU A 152 -5.27 2.11 24.26
CA LEU A 152 -5.27 0.68 23.99
C LEU A 152 -6.01 -0.10 25.08
N PRO A 153 -6.58 -1.28 24.78
CA PRO A 153 -7.23 -2.11 25.79
C PRO A 153 -6.25 -2.52 26.90
N GLN A 154 -6.63 -2.29 28.16
CA GLN A 154 -5.75 -2.52 29.32
C GLN A 154 -5.29 -3.98 29.44
N ASN A 155 -6.15 -4.93 29.08
CA ASN A 155 -5.82 -6.36 29.04
C ASN A 155 -4.72 -6.65 28.00
N LEU A 156 -4.76 -5.97 26.85
CA LEU A 156 -3.75 -6.10 25.80
C LEU A 156 -2.42 -5.51 26.26
N CYS A 157 -2.41 -4.28 26.80
CA CYS A 157 -1.20 -3.64 27.33
C CYS A 157 -0.53 -4.49 28.42
N SER A 158 -1.33 -5.01 29.36
CA SER A 158 -0.82 -5.86 30.45
C SER A 158 -0.15 -7.13 29.92
N LYS A 159 -0.73 -7.73 28.87
CA LYS A 159 -0.20 -8.95 28.26
C LYS A 159 1.07 -8.69 27.47
N VAL A 160 1.10 -7.65 26.64
CA VAL A 160 2.31 -7.24 25.89
C VAL A 160 3.44 -6.85 26.85
N SER A 161 3.14 -6.13 27.94
CA SER A 161 4.12 -5.82 29.00
C SER A 161 4.70 -7.08 29.64
N SER A 162 3.87 -8.10 29.90
CA SER A 162 4.35 -9.38 30.40
C SER A 162 5.27 -10.08 29.41
N MET A 163 5.03 -9.99 28.10
CA MET A 163 5.89 -10.59 27.08
C MET A 163 7.28 -9.95 27.09
N VAL A 164 7.34 -8.61 27.15
CA VAL A 164 8.60 -7.87 27.24
C VAL A 164 9.37 -8.25 28.52
N THR A 165 8.66 -8.34 29.65
CA THR A 165 9.26 -8.70 30.95
C THR A 165 9.82 -10.12 30.95
N LYS A 166 9.08 -11.07 30.39
CA LYS A 166 9.47 -12.49 30.30
C LYS A 166 10.48 -12.76 29.19
N LYS A 167 10.68 -11.80 28.26
CA LYS A 167 11.45 -11.97 27.02
C LYS A 167 10.95 -13.16 26.21
N ASP A 168 9.64 -13.38 26.21
CA ASP A 168 9.01 -14.54 25.56
C ASP A 168 8.33 -14.10 24.26
N PRO A 169 8.93 -14.39 23.09
CA PRO A 169 8.36 -14.08 21.79
C PRO A 169 7.39 -15.17 21.30
N HIS A 170 7.00 -16.15 22.13
CA HIS A 170 6.15 -17.28 21.73
C HIS A 170 4.84 -17.36 22.55
N ASP A 171 4.38 -16.23 23.10
CA ASP A 171 3.11 -16.16 23.82
C ASP A 171 1.92 -16.53 22.89
N PRO A 172 0.94 -17.33 23.36
CA PRO A 172 -0.26 -17.67 22.61
C PRO A 172 -1.05 -16.48 22.04
N LEU A 173 -0.85 -15.27 22.56
CA LEU A 173 -1.37 -14.01 21.99
C LEU A 173 -1.04 -13.86 20.50
N LEU A 174 0.14 -14.34 20.09
CA LEU A 174 0.63 -14.21 18.73
C LEU A 174 -0.16 -15.04 17.72
N ASN A 175 -0.95 -16.01 18.17
CA ASN A 175 -1.88 -16.72 17.29
C ASN A 175 -2.98 -15.77 16.79
N SER A 176 -3.46 -14.87 17.65
CA SER A 176 -4.50 -13.87 17.31
C SER A 176 -3.95 -12.57 16.74
N TYR A 177 -2.69 -12.23 17.04
CA TYR A 177 -2.07 -10.97 16.66
C TYR A 177 -0.83 -11.16 15.79
N SER A 178 -0.80 -12.16 14.91
CA SER A 178 0.37 -12.46 14.07
C SER A 178 0.65 -11.36 13.03
N PHE A 179 1.89 -11.32 12.52
CA PHE A 179 2.23 -10.42 11.40
C PHE A 179 1.39 -10.74 10.16
N THR A 180 1.11 -12.01 9.88
CA THR A 180 0.22 -12.42 8.79
C THR A 180 -1.18 -11.84 8.98
N ARG A 181 -1.71 -11.88 10.22
CA ARG A 181 -3.01 -11.30 10.53
C ARG A 181 -3.03 -9.78 10.31
N LEU A 182 -1.93 -9.08 10.62
CA LEU A 182 -1.77 -7.66 10.27
C LEU A 182 -1.92 -7.45 8.76
N LEU A 183 -1.18 -8.20 7.94
CA LEU A 183 -1.25 -8.07 6.47
C LEU A 183 -2.65 -8.37 5.91
N GLU A 184 -3.30 -9.44 6.38
CA GLU A 184 -4.66 -9.81 5.97
C GLU A 184 -5.70 -8.74 6.35
N THR A 185 -5.55 -8.15 7.54
CA THR A 185 -6.49 -7.13 8.04
C THR A 185 -6.28 -5.81 7.26
N VAL A 186 -5.03 -5.45 6.97
CA VAL A 186 -4.72 -4.32 6.07
C VAL A 186 -5.26 -4.59 4.67
N GLN A 187 -5.18 -5.83 4.16
CA GLN A 187 -5.76 -6.17 2.86
C GLN A 187 -7.29 -5.97 2.84
N THR A 188 -7.97 -6.32 3.94
CA THR A 188 -9.42 -6.10 4.08
C THR A 188 -9.75 -4.61 3.98
N TYR A 189 -8.93 -3.74 4.59
CA TYR A 189 -9.04 -2.29 4.44
C TYR A 189 -8.86 -1.85 2.99
N LEU A 190 -7.81 -2.34 2.30
CA LEU A 190 -7.55 -1.98 0.91
C LEU A 190 -8.69 -2.39 -0.02
N ASP A 191 -9.23 -3.60 0.16
CA ASP A 191 -10.34 -4.12 -0.64
C ASP A 191 -11.58 -3.21 -0.47
N ALA A 192 -11.93 -2.83 0.77
CA ALA A 192 -13.03 -1.92 1.05
C ALA A 192 -12.80 -0.49 0.52
N TYR A 193 -11.57 0.02 0.64
CA TYR A 193 -11.21 1.34 0.11
C TYR A 193 -11.34 1.38 -1.42
N LEU A 194 -10.86 0.35 -2.12
CA LEU A 194 -10.89 0.25 -3.57
C LEU A 194 -12.29 0.03 -4.13
N GLU A 195 -13.15 -0.67 -3.40
CA GLU A 195 -14.57 -0.80 -3.74
C GLU A 195 -15.28 0.56 -3.73
N LYS A 196 -15.00 1.40 -2.72
CA LYS A 196 -15.57 2.75 -2.61
C LYS A 196 -14.89 3.77 -3.53
N ASN A 197 -13.61 3.58 -3.84
CA ASN A 197 -12.79 4.50 -4.63
C ASN A 197 -12.12 3.77 -5.82
N PRO A 198 -12.89 3.39 -6.86
CA PRO A 198 -12.34 2.70 -8.00
C PRO A 198 -11.23 3.51 -8.67
N SER A 199 -10.08 2.88 -8.91
CA SER A 199 -8.88 3.49 -9.52
C SER A 199 -8.51 2.82 -10.85
N ASP A 200 -9.49 2.22 -11.52
CA ASP A 200 -9.29 1.17 -12.52
C ASP A 200 -9.38 1.66 -13.97
N TYR A 201 -9.31 2.98 -14.22
CA TYR A 201 -9.45 3.53 -15.56
C TYR A 201 -8.41 2.98 -16.55
N LEU A 202 -7.11 3.12 -16.26
CA LEU A 202 -6.06 2.58 -17.14
C LEU A 202 -6.10 1.05 -17.22
N VAL A 203 -6.51 0.39 -16.14
CA VAL A 203 -6.67 -1.08 -16.13
C VAL A 203 -7.77 -1.49 -17.11
N LYS A 204 -8.94 -0.85 -17.05
CA LYS A 204 -10.06 -1.08 -17.97
C LYS A 204 -9.67 -0.82 -19.42
N VAL A 205 -9.02 0.31 -19.70
CA VAL A 205 -8.55 0.63 -21.07
C VAL A 205 -7.53 -0.41 -21.55
N SER A 206 -6.58 -0.79 -20.70
CA SER A 206 -5.56 -1.80 -21.05
C SER A 206 -6.18 -3.17 -21.33
N LEU A 207 -7.15 -3.60 -20.51
CA LEU A 207 -7.89 -4.85 -20.71
C LEU A 207 -8.69 -4.84 -22.02
N MET A 208 -9.29 -3.72 -22.39
CA MET A 208 -9.97 -3.58 -23.69
C MET A 208 -8.98 -3.72 -24.84
N CYS A 209 -7.81 -3.09 -24.75
CA CYS A 209 -6.76 -3.18 -25.76
C CYS A 209 -6.22 -4.60 -25.92
N THR A 210 -5.95 -5.33 -24.82
CA THR A 210 -5.45 -6.71 -24.90
C THR A 210 -6.48 -7.66 -25.51
N GLN A 211 -7.76 -7.49 -25.18
CA GLN A 211 -8.84 -8.27 -25.80
C GLN A 211 -9.00 -7.98 -27.30
N CYS A 212 -8.79 -6.74 -27.74
CA CYS A 212 -8.78 -6.39 -29.16
C CYS A 212 -7.61 -7.03 -29.89
N VAL A 213 -6.40 -6.98 -29.32
CA VAL A 213 -5.20 -7.64 -29.88
C VAL A 213 -5.38 -9.15 -29.97
N GLU A 214 -5.98 -9.80 -28.97
CA GLU A 214 -6.31 -11.23 -29.05
C GLU A 214 -7.33 -11.55 -30.15
N LYS A 215 -8.34 -10.70 -30.34
CA LYS A 215 -9.34 -10.89 -31.40
C LYS A 215 -8.74 -10.71 -32.79
N ASP A 216 -7.85 -9.74 -32.96
CA ASP A 216 -7.12 -9.54 -34.21
C ASP A 216 -6.10 -10.65 -34.47
N SER A 217 -5.39 -11.12 -33.43
CA SER A 217 -4.50 -12.28 -33.50
C SER A 217 -5.25 -13.58 -33.85
N LYS A 218 -6.45 -13.80 -33.29
CA LYS A 218 -7.34 -14.91 -33.66
C LYS A 218 -7.88 -14.77 -35.08
N ARG A 219 -8.21 -13.56 -35.54
CA ARG A 219 -8.58 -13.30 -36.95
C ARG A 219 -7.43 -13.58 -37.92
N VAL A 220 -6.21 -13.18 -37.57
CA VAL A 220 -5.01 -13.46 -38.36
C VAL A 220 -4.72 -14.96 -38.38
N SER A 221 -4.86 -15.65 -37.24
CA SER A 221 -4.70 -17.11 -37.13
C SER A 221 -5.75 -17.88 -37.93
N LEU A 222 -7.03 -17.47 -37.86
CA LEU A 222 -8.10 -18.08 -38.67
C LEU A 222 -7.91 -17.80 -40.17
N LYS A 223 -7.41 -16.63 -40.57
CA LYS A 223 -7.04 -16.33 -41.96
C LYS A 223 -5.88 -17.20 -42.44
N LEU A 224 -4.86 -17.43 -41.60
CA LEU A 224 -3.74 -18.31 -41.92
C LEU A 224 -4.18 -19.78 -42.04
N ILE A 225 -5.04 -20.26 -41.14
CA ILE A 225 -5.64 -21.59 -41.23
C ILE A 225 -6.50 -21.72 -42.50
N TRP A 226 -7.30 -20.71 -42.83
CA TRP A 226 -8.10 -20.71 -44.06
C TRP A 226 -7.22 -20.72 -45.32
N LEU A 227 -6.16 -19.92 -45.38
CA LEU A 227 -5.19 -19.94 -46.48
C LEU A 227 -4.46 -21.29 -46.59
N MET A 228 -4.08 -21.90 -45.47
CA MET A 228 -3.42 -23.21 -45.45
C MET A 228 -4.34 -24.35 -45.87
N VAL A 229 -5.63 -24.32 -45.52
CA VAL A 229 -6.59 -25.38 -45.85
C VAL A 229 -7.08 -25.27 -47.30
N PHE A 230 -7.12 -24.07 -47.89
CA PHE A 230 -7.69 -23.85 -49.22
C PHE A 230 -6.69 -23.55 -50.35
N GLN A 231 -5.37 -23.53 -50.09
CA GLN A 231 -4.34 -23.51 -51.14
C GLN A 231 -3.85 -24.90 -51.60
N GLN A 232 -4.40 -25.98 -51.04
CA GLN A 232 -4.05 -27.36 -51.39
C GLN A 232 -5.19 -28.16 -52.04
N ILE A 233 -6.26 -27.47 -52.47
CA ILE A 233 -7.34 -28.00 -53.31
C ILE A 233 -7.32 -27.21 -54.62
#